data_AF-A0A136Q563-F1
#
_entry.id   AF-A0A136Q563-F1
#
_cell.length_a   1.000
_cell.length_b   1.000
_cell.length_c   1.000
_cell.angle_alpha   90.00
_cell.angle_beta   90.00
_cell.angle_gamma   90.00
#
_symmetry.space_group_name_H-M   'P 1'
#
loop_
_entity.id
_entity.type
_entity.pdbx_description
1 polymer ?
#
loop_
_entity_poly.entity_id
_entity_poly.type
_entity_poly.pdbx_seq_one_letter_code
_entity_poly.pdbx_strand_id
1 'polypeptide(L)'
;MGLFRKKITEEQIGTVKRLLREANECSRIANEAVTAKVFFENYHGLEQRLRELTNYEKYGVFKGNMPSRNLNQVETNFQNDLNLFLQRSYLHLREKTGKMDDNRARREREKYFRSMEEYKDEFSTYNKKLLKDMEKQNG
;
A
#
# COMPACT_ATOMS: atom_id res chain seq x y z
N MET A 1 -12.31 -37.08 18.74
CA MET A 1 -13.22 -36.64 17.66
C MET A 1 -12.37 -36.12 16.51
N GLY A 2 -12.38 -36.78 15.35
CA GLY A 2 -11.55 -36.40 14.21
C GLY A 2 -12.01 -35.07 13.62
N LEU A 3 -11.10 -34.08 13.59
CA LEU A 3 -11.29 -32.84 12.83
C LEU A 3 -11.29 -33.20 11.33
N PHE A 4 -12.47 -33.46 10.77
CA PHE A 4 -12.67 -33.50 9.33
C PHE A 4 -12.40 -32.10 8.78
N ARG A 5 -11.15 -31.85 8.36
CA ARG A 5 -10.84 -30.65 7.57
C ARG A 5 -11.68 -30.74 6.30
N LYS A 6 -12.57 -29.78 6.07
CA LYS A 6 -13.31 -29.67 4.81
C LYS A 6 -12.28 -29.70 3.68
N LYS A 7 -12.51 -30.54 2.67
CA LYS A 7 -11.64 -30.61 1.50
C LYS A 7 -11.89 -29.37 0.64
N ILE A 8 -10.84 -28.69 0.22
CA ILE A 8 -10.94 -27.55 -0.70
C ILE A 8 -11.37 -28.04 -2.10
N THR A 9 -12.19 -27.26 -2.80
CA THR A 9 -12.59 -27.57 -4.19
C THR A 9 -11.55 -27.04 -5.19
N GLU A 10 -11.54 -27.56 -6.43
CA GLU A 10 -10.66 -27.07 -7.49
C GLU A 10 -10.90 -25.60 -7.83
N GLU A 11 -12.17 -25.18 -7.85
CA GLU A 11 -12.56 -23.78 -8.02
C GLU A 11 -11.94 -22.89 -6.93
N GLN A 12 -12.05 -23.31 -5.67
CA GLN A 12 -11.46 -22.59 -4.54
C GLN A 12 -9.93 -22.54 -4.61
N ILE A 13 -9.27 -23.60 -5.08
CA ILE A 13 -7.83 -23.58 -5.35
C ILE A 13 -7.51 -22.53 -6.43
N GLY A 14 -8.32 -22.47 -7.48
CA GLY A 14 -8.21 -21.45 -8.54
C GLY A 14 -8.32 -20.04 -7.96
N THR A 15 -9.32 -19.79 -7.11
CA THR A 15 -9.49 -18.50 -6.43
C THR A 15 -8.28 -18.16 -5.56
N VAL A 16 -7.80 -19.09 -4.73
CA VAL A 16 -6.62 -18.87 -3.87
C VAL A 16 -5.40 -18.48 -4.70
N LYS A 17 -5.12 -19.19 -5.80
CA LYS A 17 -4.00 -18.87 -6.69
C LYS A 17 -4.13 -17.48 -7.31
N ARG A 18 -5.34 -17.10 -7.73
CA ARG A 18 -5.60 -15.77 -8.28
C ARG A 18 -5.39 -14.68 -7.23
N LEU A 19 -5.98 -14.83 -6.04
CA LEU A 19 -5.85 -13.87 -4.94
C LEU A 19 -4.39 -13.69 -4.51
N LEU A 20 -3.60 -14.77 -4.44
CA LEU A 20 -2.16 -14.69 -4.15
C LEU A 20 -1.40 -13.89 -5.21
N ARG A 21 -1.72 -14.07 -6.49
CA ARG A 21 -1.10 -13.31 -7.58
C ARG A 21 -1.44 -11.83 -7.47
N GLU A 22 -2.72 -11.50 -7.27
CA GLU A 22 -3.20 -10.14 -7.12
C GLU A 22 -2.58 -9.45 -5.90
N ALA A 23 -2.51 -10.14 -4.76
CA ALA A 23 -1.85 -9.61 -3.56
C ALA A 23 -0.37 -9.28 -3.82
N ASN A 24 0.37 -10.18 -4.47
CA ASN A 24 1.78 -9.93 -4.81
C ASN A 24 1.94 -8.74 -5.77
N GLU A 25 1.04 -8.61 -6.74
CA GLU A 25 1.05 -7.50 -7.69
C GLU A 25 0.76 -6.16 -7.00
N CYS A 26 -0.27 -6.11 -6.16
CA CYS A 26 -0.60 -4.94 -5.34
C CYS A 26 0.58 -4.55 -4.44
N SER A 27 1.19 -5.50 -3.75
CA SER A 27 2.37 -5.25 -2.91
C SER A 27 3.53 -4.65 -3.72
N ARG A 28 3.82 -5.21 -4.90
CA ARG A 28 4.88 -4.69 -5.78
C ARG A 28 4.57 -3.25 -6.24
N ILE A 29 3.36 -2.99 -6.69
CA ILE A 29 2.96 -1.67 -7.20
C ILE A 29 2.99 -0.62 -6.08
N ALA A 30 2.47 -0.94 -4.89
CA ALA A 30 2.53 -0.03 -3.74
C ALA A 30 3.98 0.32 -3.36
N ASN A 31 4.88 -0.66 -3.39
CA ASN A 31 6.30 -0.46 -3.10
C ASN A 31 7.05 0.38 -4.14
N GLU A 32 6.57 0.45 -5.37
CA GLU A 32 7.17 1.25 -6.46
C GLU A 32 6.47 2.60 -6.66
N ALA A 33 5.29 2.79 -6.05
CA ALA A 33 4.43 3.95 -6.30
C ALA A 33 5.12 5.28 -5.96
N VAL A 34 4.91 6.28 -6.83
CA VAL A 34 5.33 7.68 -6.63
C VAL A 34 4.15 8.66 -6.58
N THR A 35 2.92 8.18 -6.77
CA THR A 35 1.70 8.96 -6.64
C THR A 35 0.82 8.38 -5.53
N ALA A 36 0.14 9.25 -4.78
CA ALA A 36 -0.70 8.86 -3.65
C ALA A 36 -1.74 7.82 -4.07
N LYS A 37 -2.51 8.14 -5.13
CA LYS A 37 -3.54 7.25 -5.65
C LYS A 37 -3.04 5.83 -5.90
N VAL A 38 -1.93 5.68 -6.62
CA VAL A 38 -1.37 4.35 -6.92
C VAL A 38 -0.91 3.64 -5.66
N PHE A 39 -0.32 4.34 -4.69
CA PHE A 39 0.07 3.75 -3.42
C PHE A 39 -1.15 3.23 -2.64
N PHE A 40 -2.11 4.10 -2.34
CA PHE A 40 -3.27 3.75 -1.50
C PHE A 40 -4.17 2.71 -2.15
N GLU A 41 -4.49 2.83 -3.45
CA GLU A 41 -5.32 1.83 -4.15
C GLU A 41 -4.69 0.43 -4.08
N ASN A 42 -3.36 0.33 -4.21
CA ASN A 42 -2.68 -0.96 -4.18
C ASN A 42 -2.41 -1.45 -2.75
N TYR A 43 -2.23 -0.56 -1.78
CA TYR A 43 -2.11 -0.96 -0.38
C TYR A 43 -3.43 -1.54 0.14
N HIS A 44 -4.55 -0.83 -0.13
CA HIS A 44 -5.89 -1.30 0.22
C HIS A 44 -6.27 -2.57 -0.56
N GLY A 45 -5.88 -2.65 -1.83
CA GLY A 45 -6.02 -3.86 -2.63
C GLY A 45 -5.27 -5.06 -2.03
N LEU A 46 -4.03 -4.86 -1.58
CA LEU A 46 -3.24 -5.89 -0.90
C LEU A 46 -3.96 -6.37 0.37
N GLU A 47 -4.39 -5.46 1.24
CA GLU A 47 -5.12 -5.79 2.48
C GLU A 47 -6.40 -6.57 2.18
N GLN A 48 -7.20 -6.12 1.21
CA GLN A 48 -8.44 -6.78 0.83
C GLN A 48 -8.18 -8.22 0.38
N ARG A 49 -7.18 -8.45 -0.48
CA ARG A 49 -6.85 -9.79 -0.99
C ARG A 49 -6.29 -10.69 0.11
N LEU A 50 -5.48 -10.17 1.02
CA LEU A 50 -5.02 -10.92 2.19
C LEU A 50 -6.18 -11.30 3.12
N ARG A 51 -7.13 -10.38 3.36
CA ARG A 51 -8.36 -10.64 4.13
C ARG A 51 -9.27 -11.67 3.47
N GLU A 52 -9.36 -11.69 2.15
CA GLU A 52 -10.08 -12.75 1.43
C GLU A 52 -9.36 -14.10 1.58
N LEU A 53 -8.02 -14.11 1.48
CA LEU A 53 -7.20 -15.31 1.65
C LEU A 53 -7.32 -15.93 3.04
N THR A 54 -7.56 -15.15 4.10
CA THR A 54 -7.76 -15.70 5.46
C THR A 54 -8.92 -16.69 5.53
N ASN A 55 -9.97 -16.51 4.70
CA ASN A 55 -11.12 -17.40 4.66
C ASN A 55 -10.78 -18.83 4.20
N TYR A 56 -9.63 -18.98 3.52
CA TYR A 56 -9.17 -20.25 2.99
C TYR A 56 -8.17 -20.97 3.91
N GLU A 57 -7.72 -20.34 5.00
CA GLU A 57 -6.75 -20.92 5.92
C GLU A 57 -7.24 -22.21 6.57
N LYS A 58 -8.55 -22.28 6.86
CA LYS A 58 -9.22 -23.45 7.42
C LYS A 58 -9.04 -24.73 6.59
N TYR A 59 -8.71 -24.60 5.30
CA TYR A 59 -8.46 -25.71 4.40
C TYR A 59 -7.02 -26.23 4.43
N GLY A 60 -6.10 -25.53 5.11
CA GLY A 60 -4.69 -25.94 5.23
C GLY A 60 -3.90 -25.91 3.92
N VAL A 61 -4.28 -25.01 2.99
CA VAL A 61 -3.68 -24.93 1.64
C VAL A 61 -2.43 -24.07 1.54
N PHE A 62 -2.19 -23.22 2.53
CA PHE A 62 -1.01 -22.35 2.57
C PHE A 62 0.18 -23.11 3.17
N LYS A 63 1.33 -23.04 2.47
CA LYS A 63 2.62 -23.54 2.97
C LYS A 63 3.49 -22.32 3.28
N GLY A 64 3.82 -22.12 4.55
CA GLY A 64 4.60 -20.96 5.00
C GLY A 64 3.78 -19.99 5.85
N ASN A 65 3.95 -18.68 5.63
CA ASN A 65 3.20 -17.67 6.38
C ASN A 65 1.72 -17.72 6.01
N MET A 66 0.89 -17.72 7.06
CA MET A 66 -0.55 -17.68 6.93
C MET A 66 -0.99 -16.29 6.45
N PRO A 67 -1.94 -16.17 5.51
CA PRO A 67 -2.52 -14.88 5.10
C PRO A 67 -2.90 -13.94 6.24
N SER A 68 -3.38 -14.45 7.37
CA SER A 68 -3.75 -13.71 8.58
C SER A 68 -2.54 -13.08 9.26
N ARG A 69 -1.40 -13.79 9.27
CA ARG A 69 -0.13 -13.24 9.75
C ARG A 69 0.39 -12.15 8.80
N ASN A 70 0.29 -12.38 7.49
CA ASN A 70 0.69 -11.39 6.50
C ASN A 70 -0.20 -10.13 6.57
N LEU A 71 -1.52 -10.31 6.73
CA LEU A 71 -2.47 -9.20 6.91
C LEU A 71 -2.11 -8.37 8.14
N ASN A 72 -1.94 -9.02 9.30
CA ASN A 72 -1.52 -8.32 10.52
C ASN A 72 -0.19 -7.57 10.33
N GLN A 73 0.75 -8.15 9.58
CA GLN A 73 2.04 -7.50 9.30
C GLN A 73 1.88 -6.27 8.41
N VAL A 74 1.05 -6.35 7.37
CA VAL A 74 0.71 -5.21 6.50
C VAL A 74 0.02 -4.11 7.31
N GLU A 75 -1.03 -4.43 8.06
CA GLU A 75 -1.76 -3.47 8.90
C GLU A 75 -0.83 -2.81 9.96
N THR A 76 0.09 -3.57 10.55
CA THR A 76 1.05 -3.05 11.54
C THR A 76 2.12 -2.15 10.91
N ASN A 77 2.57 -2.49 9.69
CA ASN A 77 3.64 -1.78 9.01
C ASN A 77 3.16 -0.58 8.19
N PHE A 78 1.84 -0.42 8.01
CA PHE A 78 1.26 0.61 7.15
C PHE A 78 1.87 2.00 7.32
N GLN A 79 2.04 2.48 8.56
CA GLN A 79 2.59 3.82 8.79
C GLN A 79 4.08 3.95 8.40
N ASN A 80 4.84 2.86 8.53
CA ASN A 80 6.23 2.79 8.08
C ASN A 80 6.30 2.75 6.55
N ASP A 81 5.46 1.94 5.90
CA ASP A 81 5.39 1.86 4.44
C ASP A 81 4.93 3.19 3.83
N LEU A 82 3.97 3.85 4.47
CA LEU A 82 3.53 5.21 4.13
C LEU A 82 4.67 6.21 4.25
N ASN A 83 5.51 6.13 5.29
CA ASN A 83 6.70 6.99 5.42
C ASN A 83 7.68 6.77 4.26
N LEU A 84 7.99 5.52 3.92
CA LEU A 84 8.87 5.20 2.79
C LEU A 84 8.30 5.71 1.47
N PHE A 85 6.99 5.58 1.27
CA PHE A 85 6.29 6.15 0.12
C PHE A 85 6.39 7.69 0.09
N LEU A 86 6.17 8.38 1.21
CA LEU A 86 6.27 9.84 1.28
C LEU A 86 7.67 10.31 0.89
N GLN A 87 8.72 9.66 1.42
CA GLN A 87 10.11 9.99 1.07
C GLN A 87 10.39 9.79 -0.42
N ARG A 88 10.01 8.62 -0.98
CA ARG A 88 10.22 8.30 -2.40
C ARG A 88 9.45 9.22 -3.33
N SER A 89 8.17 9.44 -3.05
CA SER A 89 7.29 10.29 -3.86
C SER A 89 7.74 11.75 -3.82
N TYR A 90 8.20 12.23 -2.67
CA TYR A 90 8.73 13.58 -2.53
C TYR A 90 10.08 13.76 -3.23
N LEU A 91 10.98 12.77 -3.16
CA LEU A 91 12.22 12.79 -3.94
C LEU A 91 11.92 12.91 -5.44
N HIS A 92 10.98 12.12 -5.94
CA HIS A 92 10.53 12.19 -7.34
C HIS A 92 9.97 13.58 -7.69
N LEU A 93 9.19 14.21 -6.79
CA LEU A 93 8.71 15.57 -6.98
C LEU A 93 9.86 16.58 -7.08
N ARG A 94 10.86 16.48 -6.19
CA ARG A 94 12.02 17.39 -6.20
C ARG A 94 12.82 17.26 -7.49
N GLU A 95 13.08 16.04 -7.95
CA GLU A 95 13.79 15.79 -9.21
C GLU A 95 13.00 16.31 -10.42
N LYS A 96 11.68 16.14 -10.42
CA LYS A 96 10.79 16.62 -11.47
C LYS A 96 10.75 18.16 -11.52
N THR A 97 10.59 18.79 -10.35
CA THR A 97 10.41 20.25 -10.26
C THR A 97 11.72 21.03 -10.38
N GLY A 98 12.86 20.44 -10.02
CA GLY A 98 14.18 21.06 -10.20
C GLY A 98 14.60 21.28 -11.65
N LYS A 99 13.87 20.70 -12.62
CA LYS A 99 14.09 20.88 -14.07
C LYS A 99 13.08 21.82 -14.73
N MET A 100 12.18 22.42 -13.95
CA MET A 100 11.08 23.25 -14.44
C MET A 100 11.30 24.73 -14.13
N ASP A 101 10.62 25.60 -14.87
CA ASP A 101 10.47 27.01 -14.49
C ASP A 101 9.71 27.15 -13.16
N ASP A 102 9.98 28.22 -12.40
CA ASP A 102 9.46 28.41 -11.04
C ASP A 102 7.92 28.34 -10.97
N ASN A 103 7.23 28.94 -11.95
CA ASN A 103 5.77 28.96 -11.99
C ASN A 103 5.18 27.56 -12.21
N ARG A 104 5.78 26.78 -13.11
CA ARG A 104 5.37 25.39 -13.34
C ARG A 104 5.75 24.50 -12.16
N ALA A 105 6.94 24.66 -11.60
CA ALA A 105 7.41 23.93 -10.43
C ALA A 105 6.49 24.14 -9.23
N ARG A 106 6.07 25.40 -8.97
CA ARG A 106 5.12 25.72 -7.89
C ARG A 106 3.79 24.99 -8.06
N ARG A 107 3.17 25.05 -9.25
CA ARG A 107 1.90 24.36 -9.54
C ARG A 107 2.00 22.85 -9.36
N GLU A 108 3.11 22.24 -9.79
CA GLU A 108 3.33 20.80 -9.61
C GLU A 108 3.48 20.41 -8.14
N ARG A 109 4.15 21.24 -7.32
CA ARG A 109 4.23 21.04 -5.86
C ARG A 109 2.85 21.16 -5.20
N GLU A 110 2.09 22.20 -5.51
CA GLU A 110 0.72 22.39 -5.00
C GLU A 110 -0.17 21.18 -5.34
N LYS A 111 -0.07 20.65 -6.58
CA LYS A 111 -0.80 19.46 -7.00
C LYS A 111 -0.40 18.21 -6.20
N TYR A 112 0.89 18.03 -5.94
CA TYR A 112 1.39 16.92 -5.14
C TYR A 112 0.82 16.96 -3.71
N PHE A 113 0.94 18.10 -3.00
CA PHE A 113 0.46 18.20 -1.63
C PHE A 113 -1.07 18.08 -1.55
N ARG A 114 -1.80 18.66 -2.52
CA ARG A 114 -3.25 18.47 -2.63
C ARG A 114 -3.63 16.99 -2.79
N SER A 115 -2.87 16.22 -3.59
CA SER A 115 -3.15 14.78 -3.76
C SER A 115 -2.92 13.96 -2.50
N MET A 116 -2.10 14.43 -1.56
CA MET A 116 -1.90 13.78 -0.26
C MET A 116 -3.02 14.10 0.73
N GLU A 117 -3.61 15.29 0.63
CA GLU A 117 -4.71 15.72 1.49
C GLU A 117 -5.95 14.82 1.36
N GLU A 118 -6.17 14.22 0.18
CA GLU A 118 -7.23 13.23 -0.07
C GLU A 118 -7.16 12.02 0.86
N TYR A 119 -5.96 11.69 1.36
CA TYR A 119 -5.71 10.50 2.19
C TYR A 119 -5.29 10.84 3.62
N LYS A 120 -5.38 12.11 4.03
CA LYS A 120 -4.84 12.60 5.31
C LYS A 120 -5.37 11.87 6.55
N ASP A 121 -6.56 11.29 6.47
CA ASP A 121 -7.19 10.58 7.58
C ASP A 121 -6.48 9.26 7.88
N GLU A 122 -5.75 8.71 6.91
CA GLU A 122 -4.93 7.50 7.08
C GLU A 122 -3.56 7.79 7.70
N PHE A 123 -3.16 9.05 7.80
CA PHE A 123 -1.83 9.44 8.23
C PHE A 123 -1.77 9.51 9.76
N SER A 124 -0.76 8.87 10.35
CA SER A 124 -0.42 9.13 11.74
C SER A 124 0.04 10.59 11.94
N THR A 125 0.07 11.03 13.20
CA THR A 125 0.64 12.33 13.58
C THR A 125 2.06 12.52 13.05
N TYR A 126 2.86 11.45 13.00
CA TYR A 126 4.21 11.47 12.47
C TYR A 126 4.22 11.74 10.96
N ASN A 127 3.43 11.00 10.18
CA ASN A 127 3.36 11.18 8.72
C ASN A 127 2.83 12.57 8.35
N LYS A 128 1.84 13.09 9.10
CA LYS A 128 1.33 14.46 8.95
C LYS A 128 2.43 15.50 9.20
N LYS A 129 3.24 15.31 10.23
CA LYS A 129 4.37 16.19 10.53
C LYS A 129 5.42 16.14 9.42
N LEU A 130 5.78 14.94 8.96
CA LEU A 130 6.73 14.74 7.88
C LEU A 130 6.31 15.47 6.60
N LEU A 131 5.04 15.33 6.20
CA LEU A 131 4.50 15.99 5.01
C LEU A 131 4.55 17.53 5.14
N LYS A 132 4.21 18.07 6.32
CA LYS A 132 4.30 19.51 6.61
C LYS A 132 5.75 20.02 6.56
N ASP A 133 6.69 19.24 7.08
CA ASP A 133 8.11 19.61 7.05
C ASP A 133 8.64 19.60 5.61
N MET A 134 8.20 18.67 4.76
CA MET A 134 8.48 18.65 3.32
C MET A 134 7.88 19.85 2.58
N GLU A 135 6.66 20.26 2.93
CA GLU A 135 6.00 21.43 2.34
C GLU A 135 6.77 22.72 2.64
N LYS A 136 7.16 22.93 3.91
CA LYS A 136 7.95 24.10 4.34
C LYS A 136 9.30 24.23 3.66
N GLN A 137 9.93 23.12 3.29
CA GLN A 137 11.23 23.14 2.60
C GLN A 137 11.13 23.66 1.16
N ASN A 138 9.93 23.86 0.61
CA ASN A 138 9.71 24.38 -0.75
C ASN A 138 8.94 25.70 -0.82
N GLY A 139 8.56 26.27 0.33
CA GLY A 139 7.99 27.62 0.43
C GLY A 139 9.08 28.65 0.62
#